data_AF-A0A6I3KSH8-F1
#
_entry.id   AF-A0A6I3KSH8-F1
#
_cell.length_a   1.000
_cell.length_b   1.000
_cell.length_c   1.000
_cell.angle_alpha   90.00
_cell.angle_beta   90.00
_cell.angle_gamma   90.00
#
_symmetry.space_group_name_H-M   'P 1'
#
loop_
_entity.id
_entity.type
_entity.pdbx_description
1 polymer ?
#
loop_
_entity_poly.entity_id
_entity_poly.type
_entity_poly.pdbx_seq_one_letter_code
_entity_poly.pdbx_strand_id
1 'polypeptide(L)'
;MASGVVSTLVSGLLPLLGAGLGASATLLVQRSSAREAKLRFRAESRLAHREELKSALLDYFETTQRLQGELDVRERGGAPDDLKRLIESVWLAEKRLEIICSDALRDRVIAHARGLHDAVRDPVAHPDWWAHCQSLQRDMLSQAKAELTRGHDW
;
A
#
# COMPACT_ATOMS: atom_id res chain seq x y z
N MET A 1 -58.58 46.64 15.84
CA MET A 1 -57.16 46.55 16.25
C MET A 1 -56.55 45.15 16.03
N ALA A 2 -57.31 44.10 15.72
CA ALA A 2 -56.77 42.74 15.54
C ALA A 2 -55.96 42.52 14.23
N SER A 3 -56.20 43.29 13.15
CA SER A 3 -55.51 43.08 11.87
C SER A 3 -54.03 43.49 11.86
N GLY A 4 -53.64 44.44 12.70
CA GLY A 4 -52.26 44.91 12.81
C GLY A 4 -51.32 43.88 13.43
N VAL A 5 -51.80 43.17 14.46
CA VAL A 5 -51.02 42.15 15.21
C VAL A 5 -50.80 40.89 14.37
N VAL A 6 -51.80 40.48 13.60
CA VAL A 6 -51.69 39.33 12.68
C VAL A 6 -50.67 39.64 11.57
N SER A 7 -50.69 40.86 11.01
CA SER A 7 -49.74 41.25 9.97
C SER A 7 -48.29 41.30 10.46
N THR A 8 -48.04 41.77 11.69
CA THR A 8 -46.68 41.81 12.28
C THR A 8 -46.17 40.42 12.65
N LEU A 9 -47.02 39.55 13.19
CA LEU A 9 -46.67 38.15 13.48
C LEU A 9 -46.34 37.39 12.19
N VAL A 10 -47.17 37.51 11.16
CA VAL A 10 -46.96 36.86 9.85
C VAL A 10 -45.69 37.40 9.19
N SER A 11 -45.47 38.72 9.20
CA SER A 11 -44.29 39.34 8.58
C SER A 11 -42.98 39.05 9.31
N GLY A 12 -43.02 38.80 10.62
CA GLY A 12 -41.85 38.46 11.43
C GLY A 12 -41.53 36.96 11.50
N LEU A 13 -42.55 36.10 11.57
CA LEU A 13 -42.39 34.65 11.73
C LEU A 13 -42.03 33.92 10.44
N LEU A 14 -42.58 34.34 9.29
CA LEU A 14 -42.28 33.72 7.99
C LEU A 14 -40.80 33.81 7.61
N PRO A 15 -40.12 34.97 7.74
CA PRO A 15 -38.69 35.06 7.48
C PRO A 15 -37.84 34.22 8.44
N LEU A 16 -38.21 34.15 9.72
CA LEU A 16 -37.53 33.32 10.72
C LEU A 16 -37.67 31.82 10.42
N LEU A 17 -38.86 31.38 10.01
CA LEU A 17 -39.09 30.01 9.55
C LEU A 17 -38.32 29.69 8.27
N GLY A 18 -38.31 30.62 7.30
CA GLY A 18 -37.52 30.49 6.07
C GLY A 18 -36.01 30.40 6.34
N ALA A 19 -35.50 31.22 7.26
CA ALA A 19 -34.10 31.20 7.69
C ALA A 19 -33.74 29.91 8.44
N GLY A 20 -34.61 29.43 9.34
CA GLY A 20 -34.42 28.17 10.07
C GLY A 20 -34.41 26.95 9.15
N LEU A 21 -35.33 26.90 8.18
CA LEU A 21 -35.38 25.85 7.17
C LEU A 21 -34.15 25.89 6.24
N GLY A 22 -33.77 27.08 5.77
CA GLY A 22 -32.58 27.28 4.94
C GLY A 22 -31.28 26.89 5.64
N ALA A 23 -31.12 27.26 6.91
CA ALA A 23 -29.96 26.88 7.71
C ALA A 23 -29.88 25.37 7.95
N SER A 24 -31.02 24.74 8.25
CA SER A 24 -31.11 23.29 8.45
C SER A 24 -30.79 22.51 7.16
N ALA A 25 -31.32 22.95 6.02
CA ALA A 25 -31.02 22.37 4.71
C ALA A 25 -29.53 22.50 4.35
N THR A 26 -28.93 23.67 4.63
CA THR A 26 -27.50 23.91 4.40
C THR A 26 -26.63 22.99 5.24
N LEU A 27 -26.94 22.81 6.53
CA LEU A 27 -26.21 21.90 7.41
C LEU A 27 -26.31 20.43 6.96
N LEU A 28 -27.48 20.00 6.48
CA LEU A 28 -27.67 18.66 5.94
C LEU A 28 -26.84 18.42 4.67
N VAL A 29 -26.84 19.37 3.74
CA VAL A 29 -26.05 19.33 2.51
C VAL A 29 -24.55 19.38 2.80
N GLN A 30 -24.10 20.23 3.73
CA GLN A 30 -22.70 20.28 4.14
C GLN A 30 -22.26 18.96 4.78
N ARG A 31 -23.09 18.36 5.63
CA ARG A 31 -22.79 17.09 6.27
C ARG A 31 -22.76 15.92 5.28
N SER A 32 -23.66 15.88 4.31
CA SER A 32 -23.63 14.85 3.25
C SER A 32 -22.39 15.01 2.38
N SER A 33 -22.09 16.24 1.97
CA SER A 33 -20.93 16.56 1.13
C SER A 33 -19.61 16.24 1.84
N ALA A 34 -19.49 16.56 3.12
CA ALA A 34 -18.33 16.21 3.93
C ALA A 34 -18.16 14.70 4.10
N ARG A 35 -19.26 13.94 4.20
CA ARG A 35 -19.22 12.47 4.24
C ARG A 35 -18.77 11.89 2.91
N GLU A 36 -19.30 12.36 1.79
CA GLU A 36 -18.89 11.92 0.46
C GLU A 36 -17.43 12.26 0.17
N ALA A 37 -16.99 13.48 0.51
CA ALA A 37 -15.60 13.89 0.35
C ALA A 37 -14.66 12.98 1.15
N LYS A 38 -15.03 12.62 2.40
CA LYS A 38 -14.25 11.69 3.22
C LYS A 38 -14.19 10.29 2.62
N LEU A 39 -15.29 9.81 2.03
CA LEU A 39 -15.32 8.49 1.37
C LEU A 39 -14.47 8.47 0.09
N ARG A 40 -14.55 9.53 -0.72
CA ARG A 40 -13.74 9.69 -1.93
C ARG A 40 -12.26 9.79 -1.59
N PHE A 41 -11.89 10.63 -0.63
CA PHE A 41 -10.51 10.75 -0.16
C PHE A 41 -9.93 9.41 0.33
N ARG A 42 -10.71 8.62 1.08
CA ARG A 42 -10.31 7.28 1.51
C ARG A 42 -10.14 6.32 0.33
N ALA A 43 -11.03 6.38 -0.65
CA ALA A 43 -10.92 5.54 -1.85
C ALA A 43 -9.69 5.90 -2.69
N GLU A 44 -9.44 7.19 -2.89
CA GLU A 44 -8.26 7.70 -3.60
C GLU A 44 -6.96 7.36 -2.86
N SER A 45 -6.92 7.55 -1.53
CA SER A 45 -5.78 7.17 -0.71
C SER A 45 -5.48 5.67 -0.77
N ARG A 46 -6.51 4.82 -0.77
CA ARG A 46 -6.34 3.36 -0.94
C ARG A 46 -5.82 2.99 -2.33
N LEU A 47 -6.31 3.65 -3.38
CA LEU A 47 -5.82 3.42 -4.74
C LEU A 47 -4.35 3.85 -4.88
N ALA A 48 -4.01 5.04 -4.37
CA ALA A 48 -2.63 5.54 -4.37
C ALA A 48 -1.68 4.60 -3.63
N HIS A 49 -2.07 4.16 -2.43
CA HIS A 49 -1.29 3.20 -1.66
C HIS A 49 -1.12 1.86 -2.38
N ARG A 50 -2.17 1.35 -3.03
CA ARG A 50 -2.09 0.11 -3.81
C ARG A 50 -1.13 0.24 -4.99
N GLU A 51 -1.12 1.37 -5.69
CA GLU A 51 -0.18 1.61 -6.79
C GLU A 51 1.25 1.75 -6.28
N GLU A 52 1.47 2.42 -5.15
CA GLU A 52 2.78 2.51 -4.50
C GLU A 52 3.31 1.12 -4.12
N LEU A 53 2.47 0.27 -3.50
CA LEU A 53 2.83 -1.10 -3.14
C LEU A 53 3.18 -1.94 -4.38
N LYS A 54 2.39 -1.84 -5.46
CA LYS A 54 2.70 -2.54 -6.72
C LYS A 54 4.04 -2.11 -7.29
N SER A 55 4.31 -0.81 -7.31
CA SER A 55 5.58 -0.28 -7.81
C SER A 55 6.76 -0.81 -7.00
N ALA A 56 6.67 -0.77 -5.67
CA ALA A 56 7.73 -1.28 -4.80
C ALA A 56 7.95 -2.80 -4.95
N LEU A 57 6.86 -3.57 -5.14
CA LEU A 57 6.95 -5.01 -5.39
C LEU A 57 7.65 -5.31 -6.72
N LEU A 58 7.34 -4.55 -7.77
CA LEU A 58 7.99 -4.69 -9.07
C LEU A 58 9.48 -4.36 -8.98
N ASP A 59 9.84 -3.25 -8.35
CA ASP A 59 11.24 -2.86 -8.12
C ASP A 59 12.02 -3.95 -7.37
N TYR A 60 11.41 -4.53 -6.34
CA TYR A 60 12.01 -5.63 -5.58
C TYR A 60 12.18 -6.90 -6.43
N PHE A 61 11.17 -7.29 -7.22
CA PHE A 61 11.26 -8.44 -8.11
C PHE A 61 12.32 -8.25 -9.19
N GLU A 62 12.40 -7.07 -9.79
CA GLU A 62 13.44 -6.78 -10.78
C GLU A 62 14.84 -6.86 -10.17
N THR A 63 15.03 -6.29 -8.98
CA THR A 63 16.32 -6.28 -8.30
C THR A 63 16.74 -7.69 -7.87
N THR A 64 15.81 -8.48 -7.31
CA THR A 64 16.07 -9.87 -6.92
C THR A 64 16.30 -10.77 -8.14
N GLN A 65 15.58 -10.57 -9.24
CA GLN A 65 15.80 -11.33 -10.47
C GLN A 65 17.21 -11.12 -11.04
N ARG A 66 17.73 -9.88 -11.02
CA ARG A 66 19.10 -9.60 -11.45
C ARG A 66 20.12 -10.34 -10.58
N LEU A 67 19.93 -10.34 -9.27
CA LEU A 67 20.78 -11.11 -8.35
C LEU A 67 20.69 -12.62 -8.62
N GLN A 68 19.49 -13.15 -8.81
CA GLN A 68 19.25 -14.56 -9.12
C GLN A 68 19.97 -14.98 -10.41
N GLY A 69 19.99 -14.12 -11.43
CA GLY A 69 20.75 -14.35 -12.65
C GLY A 69 22.25 -14.53 -12.40
N GLU A 70 22.85 -13.71 -11.54
CA GLU A 70 24.26 -13.86 -11.17
C GLU A 70 24.52 -15.09 -10.29
N LEU A 71 23.56 -15.45 -9.42
CA LEU A 71 23.62 -16.70 -8.65
C LEU A 71 23.59 -17.93 -9.58
N ASP A 72 22.76 -17.91 -10.63
CA ASP A 72 22.70 -18.94 -11.68
C ASP A 72 24.03 -19.05 -12.45
N VAL A 73 24.64 -17.91 -12.80
CA VAL A 73 25.97 -17.88 -13.45
C VAL A 73 27.01 -18.56 -12.57
N ARG A 74 27.03 -18.21 -11.28
CA ARG A 74 27.97 -18.77 -10.30
C ARG A 74 27.77 -20.28 -10.11
N GLU A 75 26.52 -20.74 -10.00
CA GLU A 75 26.18 -22.16 -9.85
C GLU A 75 26.70 -23.00 -11.02
N ARG A 76 26.65 -22.45 -12.24
CA ARG A 76 27.16 -23.09 -13.46
C ARG A 76 28.68 -22.99 -13.62
N GLY A 77 29.39 -22.48 -12.62
CA GLY A 77 30.85 -22.32 -12.63
C GLY A 77 31.34 -21.07 -13.40
N GLY A 78 30.43 -20.16 -13.75
CA GLY A 78 30.78 -18.86 -14.31
C GLY A 78 31.32 -17.89 -13.26
N ALA A 79 31.90 -16.78 -13.72
CA ALA A 79 32.29 -15.67 -12.87
C ALA A 79 31.12 -14.66 -12.82
N PRO A 80 30.37 -14.60 -11.70
CA PRO A 80 29.29 -13.63 -11.57
C PRO A 80 29.83 -12.20 -11.51
N ASP A 81 29.09 -11.28 -12.12
CA ASP A 81 29.32 -9.84 -11.95
C ASP A 81 28.93 -9.40 -10.53
N ASP A 82 29.22 -8.14 -10.21
CA ASP A 82 29.10 -7.43 -8.92
C ASP A 82 27.94 -7.86 -7.97
N LEU A 83 28.07 -9.05 -7.36
CA LEU A 83 27.12 -9.63 -6.41
C LEU A 83 26.94 -8.75 -5.18
N LYS A 84 28.00 -8.03 -4.78
CA LYS A 84 27.98 -7.14 -3.63
C LYS A 84 27.02 -5.98 -3.87
N ARG A 85 27.14 -5.28 -5.00
CA ARG A 85 26.21 -4.19 -5.34
C ARG A 85 24.78 -4.69 -5.53
N LEU A 86 24.60 -5.88 -6.10
CA LEU A 86 23.28 -6.46 -6.28
C LEU A 86 22.61 -6.80 -4.95
N ILE A 87 23.34 -7.38 -3.99
CA ILE A 87 22.75 -7.68 -2.68
C ILE A 87 22.46 -6.42 -1.85
N GLU A 88 23.28 -5.37 -1.98
CA GLU A 88 23.00 -4.04 -1.40
C GLU A 88 21.73 -3.42 -2.03
N SER A 89 21.53 -3.62 -3.34
CA SER A 89 20.33 -3.16 -4.04
C SER A 89 19.08 -3.92 -3.58
N VAL A 90 19.18 -5.24 -3.38
CA VAL A 90 18.10 -6.07 -2.82
C VAL A 90 17.72 -5.59 -1.43
N TRP A 91 18.71 -5.30 -0.57
CA TRP A 91 18.48 -4.75 0.77
C TRP A 91 17.71 -3.43 0.71
N LEU A 92 18.07 -2.52 -0.19
CA LEU A 92 17.35 -1.25 -0.31
C LEU A 92 15.90 -1.45 -0.77
N ALA A 93 15.67 -2.34 -1.72
CA ALA A 93 14.32 -2.66 -2.20
C ALA A 93 13.47 -3.36 -1.11
N GLU A 94 14.08 -4.24 -0.31
CA GLU A 94 13.47 -4.86 0.88
C GLU A 94 12.98 -3.78 1.84
N LYS A 95 13.86 -2.85 2.26
CA LYS A 95 13.49 -1.80 3.22
C LYS A 95 12.38 -0.89 2.73
N ARG A 96 12.31 -0.60 1.42
CA ARG A 96 11.20 0.16 0.84
C ARG A 96 9.86 -0.57 1.01
N LEU A 97 9.84 -1.87 0.75
CA LEU A 97 8.63 -2.68 0.95
C LEU A 97 8.23 -2.74 2.41
N GLU A 98 9.18 -2.95 3.33
CA GLU A 98 8.89 -3.04 4.76
C GLU A 98 8.18 -1.82 5.34
N ILE A 99 8.43 -0.63 4.78
CA ILE A 99 7.82 0.62 5.24
C ILE A 99 6.33 0.69 4.87
N ILE A 100 5.95 0.14 3.72
CA ILE A 100 4.62 0.36 3.14
C ILE A 100 3.70 -0.85 3.22
N CYS A 101 4.23 -2.06 3.34
CA CYS A 101 3.42 -3.28 3.32
C CYS A 101 2.89 -3.67 4.70
N SER A 102 1.96 -4.63 4.71
CA SER A 102 1.50 -5.25 5.95
C SER A 102 2.61 -6.07 6.62
N ASP A 103 2.55 -6.22 7.94
CA ASP A 103 3.48 -7.06 8.72
C ASP A 103 3.61 -8.48 8.15
N ALA A 104 2.50 -9.04 7.65
CA ALA A 104 2.50 -10.38 7.08
C ALA A 104 3.34 -10.47 5.80
N LEU A 105 3.29 -9.48 4.90
CA LEU A 105 4.15 -9.44 3.72
C LEU A 105 5.58 -9.07 4.08
N ARG A 106 5.76 -8.11 5.00
CA ARG A 106 7.06 -7.69 5.52
C ARG A 106 7.90 -8.89 5.92
N ASP A 107 7.35 -9.74 6.78
CA ASP A 107 8.09 -10.89 7.32
C ASP A 107 8.51 -11.88 6.22
N ARG A 108 7.70 -12.04 5.16
CA ARG A 108 8.02 -12.92 4.03
C ARG A 108 9.06 -12.32 3.08
N VAL A 109 9.00 -11.01 2.86
CA VAL A 109 10.00 -10.28 2.07
C VAL A 109 11.37 -10.33 2.76
N ILE A 110 11.41 -10.09 4.07
CA ILE A 110 12.63 -10.21 4.89
C ILE A 110 13.20 -11.63 4.81
N ALA A 111 12.35 -12.66 4.98
CA ALA A 111 12.79 -14.04 4.92
C ALA A 111 13.41 -14.40 3.56
N HIS A 112 12.78 -13.98 2.46
CA HIS A 112 13.29 -14.20 1.11
C HIS A 112 14.60 -13.44 0.84
N ALA A 113 14.67 -12.15 1.19
CA ALA A 113 15.88 -11.34 1.04
C ALA A 113 17.05 -11.93 1.84
N ARG A 114 16.78 -12.41 3.06
CA ARG A 114 17.77 -13.10 3.88
C ARG A 114 18.27 -14.40 3.24
N GLY A 115 17.39 -15.21 2.67
CA GLY A 115 17.79 -16.43 1.95
C GLY A 115 18.72 -16.13 0.77
N LEU A 116 18.42 -15.06 0.01
CA LEU A 116 19.32 -14.58 -1.06
C LEU A 116 20.67 -14.08 -0.50
N HIS A 117 20.65 -13.34 0.60
CA HIS A 117 21.88 -12.87 1.25
C HIS A 117 22.75 -14.03 1.77
N ASP A 118 22.13 -15.04 2.37
CA ASP A 118 22.82 -16.24 2.86
C ASP A 118 23.43 -17.02 1.69
N ALA A 119 22.69 -17.18 0.58
CA ALA A 119 23.23 -17.78 -0.63
C ALA A 119 24.42 -17.01 -1.22
N VAL A 120 24.38 -15.67 -1.25
CA VAL A 120 25.51 -14.84 -1.72
C VAL A 120 26.72 -15.02 -0.81
N ARG A 121 26.50 -14.95 0.50
CA ARG A 121 27.53 -14.92 1.55
C ARG A 121 28.23 -16.27 1.74
N ASP A 122 27.48 -17.37 1.67
CA ASP A 122 28.01 -18.72 1.91
C ASP A 122 27.63 -19.68 0.76
N PRO A 123 28.34 -19.60 -0.38
CA PRO A 123 28.07 -20.48 -1.51
C PRO A 123 28.37 -21.96 -1.24
N VAL A 124 29.19 -22.27 -0.23
CA VAL A 124 29.54 -23.66 0.10
C VAL A 124 28.41 -24.31 0.90
N ALA A 125 27.77 -23.57 1.81
CA ALA A 125 26.57 -24.02 2.50
C ALA A 125 25.33 -24.08 1.60
N HIS A 126 25.32 -23.29 0.52
CA HIS A 126 24.19 -23.17 -0.41
C HIS A 126 24.62 -23.46 -1.87
N PRO A 127 25.06 -24.70 -2.18
CA PRO A 127 25.49 -25.06 -3.52
C PRO A 127 24.33 -25.05 -4.53
N ASP A 128 23.13 -25.46 -4.09
CA ASP A 128 21.87 -25.28 -4.80
C ASP A 128 21.12 -24.12 -4.11
N TRP A 129 21.47 -22.90 -4.52
CA TRP A 129 20.89 -21.68 -3.95
C TRP A 129 19.38 -21.60 -4.23
N TRP A 130 18.93 -22.15 -5.36
CA TRP A 130 17.54 -22.09 -5.77
C TRP A 130 16.67 -22.96 -4.86
N ALA A 131 17.09 -24.19 -4.57
CA ALA A 131 16.39 -25.06 -3.62
C ALA A 131 16.26 -24.41 -2.24
N HIS A 132 17.28 -23.65 -1.81
CA HIS A 132 17.23 -22.88 -0.57
C HIS A 132 16.18 -21.75 -0.60
N CYS A 133 16.07 -21.02 -1.72
CA CYS A 133 15.22 -19.83 -1.82
C CYS A 133 13.79 -20.12 -2.33
N GLN A 134 13.54 -21.26 -2.97
CA GLN A 134 12.29 -21.52 -3.69
C GLN A 134 11.04 -21.44 -2.80
N SER A 135 11.10 -22.01 -1.60
CA SER A 135 9.97 -21.96 -0.66
C SER A 135 9.74 -20.53 -0.17
N LEU A 136 10.81 -19.78 0.11
CA LEU A 136 10.76 -18.39 0.56
C LEU A 136 10.14 -17.49 -0.50
N GLN A 137 10.53 -17.65 -1.77
CA GLN A 137 9.95 -16.91 -2.89
C GLN A 137 8.46 -17.24 -3.06
N ARG A 138 8.08 -18.52 -2.94
CA ARG A 138 6.69 -18.95 -3.06
C ARG A 138 5.81 -18.32 -1.97
N ASP A 139 6.27 -18.35 -0.72
CA ASP A 139 5.56 -17.78 0.42
C ASP A 139 5.39 -16.27 0.27
N MET A 140 6.45 -15.57 -0.14
CA MET A 140 6.43 -14.14 -0.41
C MET A 140 5.46 -13.80 -1.56
N LEU A 141 5.49 -14.52 -2.68
CA LEU A 141 4.58 -14.29 -3.81
C LEU A 141 3.11 -14.55 -3.44
N SER A 142 2.85 -15.58 -2.64
CA SER A 142 1.51 -15.87 -2.11
C SER A 142 1.01 -14.70 -1.27
N GLN A 143 1.85 -14.20 -0.37
CA GLN A 143 1.48 -13.10 0.51
C GLN A 143 1.32 -11.77 -0.24
N ALA A 144 2.16 -11.50 -1.24
CA ALA A 144 2.02 -10.32 -2.11
C ALA A 144 0.69 -10.35 -2.88
N LYS A 145 0.28 -11.51 -3.41
CA LYS A 145 -1.04 -11.68 -4.03
C LYS A 145 -2.17 -11.45 -3.03
N ALA A 146 -2.06 -11.98 -1.81
CA ALA A 146 -3.05 -11.78 -0.76
C ALA A 146 -3.20 -10.29 -0.40
N GLU A 147 -2.10 -9.56 -0.32
CA GLU A 147 -2.12 -8.12 -0.03
C GLU A 147 -2.79 -7.33 -1.15
N LEU A 148 -2.40 -7.57 -2.40
CA LEU A 148 -2.96 -6.87 -3.56
C LEU A 148 -4.44 -7.19 -3.86
N THR A 149 -4.96 -8.30 -3.32
CA THR A 149 -6.36 -8.75 -3.50
C THR A 149 -7.25 -8.40 -2.32
N ARG A 150 -6.71 -8.28 -1.10
CA ARG A 150 -7.48 -7.76 0.04
C ARG A 150 -7.89 -6.32 -0.25
N GLY A 151 -9.18 -6.02 -0.20
CA GLY A 151 -9.62 -4.66 0.07
C GLY A 151 -9.02 -4.27 1.42
N HIS A 152 -8.02 -3.39 1.42
CA HIS A 152 -7.32 -2.97 2.64
C HIS A 152 -8.30 -2.25 3.58
N ASP A 153 -8.85 -3.02 4.53
CA ASP A 153 -9.52 -2.55 5.73
C ASP A 153 -8.46 -2.44 6.83
N TRP A 154 -7.69 -1.35 6.82
CA TRP A 154 -6.90 -0.89 7.95
C TRP A 154 -7.19 0.59 8.22
#